data_AF-A0A1H6XJH7-F1
#
_entry.id   AF-A0A1H6XJH7-F1
#
_cell.length_a   1.000
_cell.length_b   1.000
_cell.length_c   1.000
_cell.angle_alpha   90.00
_cell.angle_beta   90.00
_cell.angle_gamma   90.00
#
_symmetry.space_group_name_H-M   'P 1'
#
loop_
_entity.id
_entity.type
_entity.pdbx_description
1 polymer ?
#
loop_
_entity_poly.entity_id
_entity_poly.type
_entity_poly.pdbx_seq_one_letter_code
_entity_poly.pdbx_strand_id
1 'polypeptide(L)'
;MLKFVQKKLKEEKGLTLIELLAVIVILAIIAAIAIPAIGNIIQNSREDAVVSDAQNILAAANIYFAENGDVDQVEVGDPEASDTDNAGTLIGEGYLETKGEIDNATVANVANGANTITFTATAGSRDVTVENPVTAGQLSDEGRDLLIDQ
;
A
#
# COMPACT_ATOMS: atom_id res chain seq x y z
N MET A 1 52.87 -12.57 28.73
CA MET A 1 52.00 -12.33 27.55
C MET A 1 51.35 -10.93 27.55
N LEU A 2 51.14 -10.27 28.69
CA LEU A 2 50.55 -8.91 28.80
C LEU A 2 51.33 -7.77 28.10
N LYS A 3 52.66 -7.91 27.90
CA LYS A 3 53.49 -6.88 27.27
C LYS A 3 53.21 -6.67 25.76
N PHE A 4 52.66 -7.67 25.08
CA PHE A 4 52.34 -7.58 23.65
C PHE A 4 51.07 -6.76 23.38
N VAL A 5 50.07 -6.89 24.27
CA VAL A 5 48.80 -6.13 24.18
C VAL A 5 49.03 -4.63 24.44
N GLN A 6 49.87 -4.29 25.43
CA GLN A 6 50.22 -2.90 25.74
C GLN A 6 50.99 -2.19 24.62
N LYS A 7 51.73 -2.94 23.78
CA LYS A 7 52.47 -2.35 22.65
C LYS A 7 51.53 -2.00 21.49
N LYS A 8 50.53 -2.86 21.20
CA LYS A 8 49.54 -2.61 20.14
C LYS A 8 48.67 -1.37 20.40
N LEU A 9 48.24 -1.17 21.65
CA LEU A 9 47.43 0.00 22.03
C LEU A 9 48.17 1.35 21.89
N LYS A 10 49.51 1.35 21.87
CA LYS A 10 50.33 2.56 21.65
C LYS A 10 50.60 2.84 20.17
N GLU A 11 50.32 1.90 19.28
CA GLU A 11 50.54 2.03 17.82
C GLU A 11 49.26 2.38 17.07
N GLU A 12 48.10 2.47 17.74
CA GLU A 12 46.87 2.96 17.12
C GLU A 12 46.91 4.49 17.01
N LYS A 13 47.29 4.98 15.82
CA LYS A 13 47.06 6.37 15.44
C LYS A 13 45.54 6.59 15.39
N GLY A 14 45.01 7.30 16.38
CA GLY A 14 43.59 7.65 16.44
C GLY A 14 43.18 8.55 15.27
N LEU A 15 41.94 8.36 14.80
CA LEU A 15 41.26 9.29 13.89
C LEU A 15 41.21 10.68 14.53
N THR A 16 41.47 11.72 13.74
CA THR A 16 41.35 13.09 14.23
C THR A 16 39.87 13.49 14.30
N LEU A 17 39.50 14.35 15.26
CA LEU A 17 38.12 14.85 15.36
C LEU A 17 37.68 15.59 14.10
N ILE A 18 38.60 16.23 13.38
CA ILE A 18 38.30 16.97 12.15
C ILE A 18 37.92 16.02 10.99
N GLU A 19 38.56 14.85 10.89
CA GLU A 19 38.21 13.84 9.89
C GLU A 19 36.81 13.27 10.14
N LEU A 20 36.50 12.96 11.40
CA LEU A 20 35.15 12.54 11.78
C LEU A 20 34.11 13.63 11.52
N LEU A 21 34.46 14.90 11.77
CA LEU A 21 33.58 16.04 11.54
C LEU A 21 33.26 16.23 10.06
N ALA A 22 34.24 16.13 9.17
CA ALA A 22 34.02 16.25 7.73
C ALA A 22 33.06 15.16 7.20
N VAL A 23 33.18 13.92 7.70
CA VAL A 23 32.33 12.80 7.29
C VAL A 23 30.87 13.00 7.71
N ILE A 24 30.62 13.39 8.96
CA ILE A 24 29.23 13.59 9.44
C ILE A 24 28.56 14.77 8.71
N VAL A 25 29.32 15.79 8.32
CA VAL A 25 28.78 16.92 7.53
C VAL A 25 28.32 16.44 6.15
N ILE A 26 29.12 15.63 5.47
CA ILE A 26 28.74 15.08 4.16
C ILE A 26 27.52 14.14 4.30
N LEU A 27 27.51 13.28 5.32
CA LEU A 27 26.37 12.39 5.59
C LEU A 27 25.09 13.18 5.90
N ALA A 28 25.19 14.28 6.64
CA ALA A 28 24.05 15.14 6.94
C ALA A 28 23.44 15.78 5.67
N ILE A 29 24.28 16.25 4.74
CA ILE A 29 23.82 16.82 3.46
C ILE A 29 23.11 15.76 2.62
N ILE A 30 23.69 14.55 2.51
CA ILE A 30 23.08 13.44 1.76
C ILE A 30 21.75 13.04 2.40
N ALA A 31 21.73 12.87 3.73
CA ALA A 31 20.54 12.47 4.47
C ALA A 31 19.40 13.48 4.31
N ALA A 32 19.71 14.79 4.30
CA ALA A 32 18.71 15.85 4.15
C ALA A 32 17.91 15.75 2.83
N ILE A 33 18.51 15.28 1.74
CA ILE A 33 17.84 15.10 0.44
C ILE A 33 17.27 13.69 0.31
N ALA A 34 18.01 12.68 0.77
CA ALA A 34 17.63 11.28 0.61
C ALA A 34 16.39 10.90 1.42
N ILE A 35 16.25 11.39 2.65
CA ILE A 35 15.12 11.04 3.53
C ILE A 35 13.76 11.44 2.90
N PRO A 36 13.52 12.70 2.53
CA PRO A 36 12.24 13.07 1.92
C PRO A 36 12.00 12.37 0.57
N ALA A 37 13.05 12.19 -0.24
CA ALA A 37 12.93 11.50 -1.53
C ALA A 37 12.51 10.03 -1.37
N ILE A 38 13.15 9.30 -0.46
CA ILE A 38 12.82 7.89 -0.17
C ILE A 38 11.42 7.79 0.45
N GLY A 39 11.05 8.73 1.32
CA GLY A 39 9.70 8.79 1.89
C GLY A 39 8.62 8.85 0.80
N ASN A 40 8.78 9.74 -0.18
CA ASN A 40 7.85 9.85 -1.31
C ASN A 40 7.81 8.58 -2.18
N ILE A 41 8.96 7.95 -2.44
CA ILE A 41 9.01 6.70 -3.21
C ILE A 41 8.24 5.57 -2.51
N ILE A 42 8.45 5.42 -1.20
CA ILE A 42 7.75 4.42 -0.39
C ILE A 42 6.26 4.72 -0.39
N GLN A 43 5.86 5.98 -0.20
CA GLN A 43 4.45 6.38 -0.22
C GLN A 43 3.79 6.04 -1.56
N ASN A 44 4.41 6.42 -2.67
CA ASN A 44 3.91 6.10 -4.01
C ASN A 44 3.80 4.58 -4.23
N SER A 45 4.77 3.81 -3.74
CA SER A 45 4.74 2.34 -3.87
C SER A 45 3.60 1.71 -3.06
N ARG A 46 3.21 2.31 -1.93
CA ARG A 46 2.05 1.86 -1.14
C ARG A 46 0.74 2.20 -1.83
N GLU A 47 0.62 3.39 -2.38
CA GLU A 47 -0.53 3.79 -3.19
C GLU A 47 -0.67 2.91 -4.45
N ASP A 48 0.44 2.53 -5.10
CA ASP A 48 0.44 1.55 -6.21
C ASP A 48 -0.04 0.16 -5.76
N ALA A 49 0.36 -0.27 -4.56
CA ALA A 49 -0.10 -1.54 -3.98
C ALA A 49 -1.62 -1.51 -3.73
N VAL A 50 -2.16 -0.40 -3.20
CA VAL A 50 -3.60 -0.20 -3.01
C VAL A 50 -4.37 -0.32 -4.33
N VAL A 51 -3.87 0.33 -5.40
CA VAL A 51 -4.48 0.21 -6.73
C VAL A 51 -4.46 -1.24 -7.22
N SER A 52 -3.35 -1.96 -7.02
CA SER A 52 -3.26 -3.38 -7.36
C SER A 52 -4.22 -4.24 -6.55
N ASP A 53 -4.39 -3.98 -5.27
CA ASP A 53 -5.34 -4.68 -4.40
C ASP A 53 -6.78 -4.44 -4.87
N ALA A 54 -7.13 -3.20 -5.23
CA ALA A 54 -8.43 -2.86 -5.82
C ALA A 54 -8.69 -3.61 -7.14
N GLN A 55 -7.67 -3.76 -8.00
CA GLN A 55 -7.79 -4.56 -9.23
C GLN A 55 -8.03 -6.04 -8.93
N ASN A 56 -7.35 -6.60 -7.94
CA ASN A 56 -7.55 -7.98 -7.49
C ASN A 56 -8.96 -8.19 -6.93
N ILE A 57 -9.46 -7.25 -6.11
CA ILE A 57 -10.83 -7.26 -5.59
C ILE A 57 -11.84 -7.25 -6.73
N LEU A 58 -11.66 -6.36 -7.71
CA LEU A 58 -12.58 -6.26 -8.84
C LEU A 58 -12.57 -7.54 -9.69
N ALA A 59 -11.41 -8.17 -9.87
CA ALA A 59 -11.30 -9.46 -10.55
C ALA A 59 -12.02 -10.59 -9.77
N ALA A 60 -11.86 -10.66 -8.45
CA ALA A 60 -12.58 -11.61 -7.61
C ALA A 60 -14.11 -11.39 -7.66
N ALA A 61 -14.55 -10.12 -7.59
CA ALA A 61 -15.96 -9.76 -7.70
C ALA A 61 -16.55 -10.15 -9.06
N ASN A 62 -15.80 -10.02 -10.15
CA ASN A 62 -16.27 -10.45 -11.48
C ASN A 62 -16.56 -11.96 -11.52
N ILE A 63 -15.76 -12.77 -10.83
CA ILE A 63 -16.00 -14.22 -10.72
C ILE A 63 -17.25 -14.45 -9.85
N TYR A 64 -17.33 -13.77 -8.71
CA TYR A 64 -18.49 -13.85 -7.81
C TYR A 64 -19.81 -13.55 -8.53
N PHE A 65 -19.88 -12.46 -9.29
CA PHE A 65 -21.08 -12.09 -10.05
C PHE A 65 -21.40 -13.06 -11.18
N ALA A 66 -20.38 -13.63 -11.83
CA ALA A 66 -20.59 -14.63 -12.87
C ALA A 66 -21.20 -15.93 -12.34
N GLU A 67 -20.88 -16.29 -11.09
CA GLU A 67 -21.38 -17.52 -10.45
C GLU A 67 -22.71 -17.32 -9.71
N ASN A 68 -22.91 -16.17 -9.08
CA ASN A 68 -24.06 -15.91 -8.21
C ASN A 68 -25.22 -15.14 -8.89
N GLY A 69 -25.06 -14.71 -10.14
CA GLY A 69 -26.15 -14.16 -10.95
C GLY A 69 -26.53 -12.72 -10.57
N ASP A 70 -27.83 -12.47 -10.40
CA ASP A 70 -28.45 -11.14 -10.16
C ASP A 70 -28.11 -10.56 -8.77
N VAL A 71 -26.81 -10.35 -8.50
CA VAL A 71 -26.31 -9.63 -7.34
C VAL A 71 -25.77 -8.28 -7.81
N ASP A 72 -26.42 -7.21 -7.38
CA ASP A 72 -26.12 -5.85 -7.85
C ASP A 72 -24.82 -5.29 -7.26
N GLN A 73 -24.40 -5.78 -6.08
CA GLN A 73 -23.18 -5.31 -5.42
C GLN A 73 -22.62 -6.35 -4.45
N VAL A 74 -21.32 -6.24 -4.18
CA VAL A 74 -20.60 -7.06 -3.21
C VAL A 74 -19.63 -6.20 -2.43
N GLU A 75 -19.50 -6.46 -1.13
CA GLU A 75 -18.64 -5.70 -0.25
C GLU A 75 -17.36 -6.48 0.10
N VAL A 76 -16.30 -5.72 0.37
CA VAL A 76 -15.04 -6.22 0.92
C VAL A 76 -14.77 -5.43 2.18
N GLY A 77 -15.07 -6.04 3.32
CA GLY A 77 -14.86 -5.48 4.65
C GLY A 77 -14.43 -6.58 5.62
N ASP A 78 -14.42 -6.26 6.92
CA ASP A 78 -14.22 -7.26 7.96
C ASP A 78 -15.33 -8.35 7.84
N PRO A 79 -15.00 -9.65 7.77
CA PRO A 79 -15.98 -10.73 7.71
C PRO A 79 -17.02 -10.71 8.85
N GLU A 80 -16.80 -9.99 9.94
CA GLU A 80 -17.76 -9.82 11.05
C GLU A 80 -18.72 -8.62 10.90
N ALA A 81 -18.57 -7.78 9.86
CA ALA A 81 -19.33 -6.54 9.68
C ALA A 81 -20.45 -6.61 8.61
N SER A 82 -20.88 -7.80 8.17
CA SER A 82 -22.05 -7.94 7.29
C SER A 82 -23.34 -7.61 8.03
N ASP A 83 -23.66 -6.33 8.14
CA ASP A 83 -25.02 -5.86 8.35
C ASP A 83 -25.62 -5.56 6.97
N THR A 84 -26.77 -6.16 6.68
CA THR A 84 -27.67 -5.89 5.54
C THR A 84 -27.53 -6.78 4.28
N ASP A 85 -28.53 -7.67 4.14
CA ASP A 85 -29.21 -8.07 2.91
C ASP A 85 -28.35 -8.40 1.66
N ASN A 86 -27.95 -9.68 1.56
CA ASN A 86 -27.60 -10.38 0.31
C ASN A 86 -26.30 -10.00 -0.45
N ALA A 87 -25.38 -9.24 0.15
CA ALA A 87 -24.00 -9.17 -0.34
C ALA A 87 -23.10 -10.00 0.58
N GLY A 88 -22.77 -11.25 0.20
CA GLY A 88 -21.70 -11.99 0.88
C GLY A 88 -20.40 -11.20 0.77
N THR A 89 -19.55 -11.17 1.79
CA THR A 89 -18.22 -10.55 1.61
C THR A 89 -17.39 -11.45 0.70
N LEU A 90 -16.61 -10.88 -0.23
CA LEU A 90 -15.77 -11.69 -1.14
C LEU A 90 -14.83 -12.64 -0.39
N ILE A 91 -14.41 -12.25 0.83
CA ILE A 91 -13.58 -13.06 1.70
C ILE A 91 -14.40 -14.17 2.36
N GLY A 92 -15.58 -13.85 2.90
CA GLY A 92 -16.46 -14.84 3.53
C GLY A 92 -16.94 -15.93 2.56
N GLU A 93 -17.14 -15.56 1.30
CA GLU A 93 -17.55 -16.47 0.22
C GLU A 93 -16.37 -17.20 -0.44
N GLY A 94 -15.12 -16.87 -0.05
CA GLY A 94 -13.91 -17.57 -0.53
C GLY A 94 -13.39 -17.15 -1.90
N TYR A 95 -13.86 -16.03 -2.47
CA TYR A 95 -13.39 -15.48 -3.74
C TYR A 95 -12.13 -14.61 -3.60
N LEU A 96 -11.87 -14.12 -2.38
CA LEU A 96 -10.73 -13.26 -2.08
C LEU A 96 -10.03 -13.73 -0.80
N GLU A 97 -8.70 -13.89 -0.85
CA GLU A 97 -7.93 -14.32 0.32
C GLU A 97 -7.60 -13.16 1.28
N THR A 98 -7.38 -11.97 0.74
CA THR A 98 -7.00 -10.78 1.51
C THR A 98 -7.45 -9.51 0.81
N LYS A 99 -7.81 -8.49 1.60
CA LYS A 99 -8.08 -7.13 1.12
C LYS A 99 -6.81 -6.27 1.01
N GLY A 100 -5.65 -6.81 1.39
CA GLY A 100 -4.40 -6.05 1.37
C GLY A 100 -4.48 -4.79 2.23
N GLU A 101 -4.07 -3.65 1.67
CA GLU A 101 -4.13 -2.33 2.35
C GLU A 101 -5.50 -1.63 2.22
N ILE A 102 -6.47 -2.27 1.55
CA ILE A 102 -7.84 -1.76 1.43
C ILE A 102 -8.56 -1.93 2.78
N ASP A 103 -9.17 -0.87 3.28
CA ASP A 103 -9.95 -0.91 4.52
C ASP A 103 -11.34 -1.47 4.25
N ASN A 104 -12.08 -0.82 3.34
CA ASN A 104 -13.40 -1.22 2.88
C ASN A 104 -13.50 -0.97 1.37
N ALA A 105 -14.19 -1.85 0.64
CA ALA A 105 -14.54 -1.62 -0.75
C ALA A 105 -15.96 -2.10 -1.05
N THR A 106 -16.60 -1.46 -2.01
CA THR A 106 -17.86 -1.90 -2.59
C THR A 106 -17.66 -2.04 -4.09
N VAL A 107 -17.97 -3.22 -4.62
CA VAL A 107 -17.97 -3.46 -6.06
C VAL A 107 -19.41 -3.56 -6.53
N ALA A 108 -19.77 -2.79 -7.53
CA ALA A 108 -21.09 -2.81 -8.16
C ALA A 108 -21.05 -3.58 -9.49
N ASN A 109 -22.05 -4.44 -9.68
CA ASN A 109 -22.33 -5.06 -10.96
C ASN A 109 -23.04 -4.04 -11.87
N VAL A 110 -22.46 -3.75 -13.02
CA VAL A 110 -23.05 -2.80 -13.97
C VAL A 110 -23.65 -3.57 -15.14
N ALA A 111 -24.99 -3.59 -15.20
CA ALA A 111 -25.70 -4.24 -16.30
C ALA A 111 -25.23 -3.71 -17.67
N ASN A 112 -24.74 -4.61 -18.52
CA ASN A 112 -24.19 -4.30 -19.85
C ASN A 112 -22.98 -3.34 -19.84
N GLY A 113 -22.28 -3.24 -18.71
CA GLY A 113 -21.09 -2.40 -18.55
C GLY A 113 -19.93 -3.15 -17.89
N ALA A 114 -18.83 -2.43 -17.70
CA ALA A 114 -17.74 -2.90 -16.85
C ALA A 114 -18.12 -2.66 -15.38
N ASN A 115 -17.89 -3.67 -14.53
CA ASN A 115 -18.10 -3.54 -13.10
C ASN A 115 -17.18 -2.46 -12.52
N THR A 116 -17.67 -1.81 -11.48
CA THR A 116 -17.01 -0.65 -10.87
C THR A 116 -16.74 -0.87 -9.40
N ILE A 117 -15.68 -0.26 -8.88
CA ILE A 117 -15.30 -0.32 -7.48
C ILE A 117 -15.20 1.09 -6.88
N THR A 118 -15.61 1.22 -5.62
CA THR A 118 -15.26 2.32 -4.71
C THR A 118 -14.59 1.73 -3.49
N PHE A 119 -13.64 2.45 -2.88
CA PHE A 119 -12.92 1.94 -1.72
C PHE A 119 -12.28 3.03 -0.87
N THR A 120 -12.00 2.68 0.38
CA THR A 120 -11.11 3.41 1.30
C THR A 120 -9.93 2.52 1.65
N ALA A 121 -8.74 3.08 1.80
CA ALA A 121 -7.52 2.33 2.11
C ALA A 121 -6.52 3.18 2.89
N THR A 122 -5.64 2.52 3.63
CA THR A 122 -4.55 3.18 4.36
C THR A 122 -3.23 2.90 3.63
N ALA A 123 -2.78 3.81 2.78
CA ALA A 123 -1.50 3.72 2.09
C ALA A 123 -0.37 4.20 3.02
N GLY A 124 0.01 3.38 4.00
CA GLY A 124 1.12 3.69 4.92
C GLY A 124 0.76 4.71 5.99
N SER A 125 0.94 6.00 5.71
CA SER A 125 0.58 7.09 6.65
C SER A 125 -0.45 8.05 6.07
N ARG A 126 -1.04 7.71 4.94
CA ARG A 126 -2.08 8.49 4.26
C ARG A 126 -3.30 7.61 4.04
N ASP A 127 -4.45 8.17 4.29
CA ASP A 127 -5.73 7.52 4.04
C ASP A 127 -6.20 7.97 2.67
N VAL A 128 -6.45 7.02 1.76
CA VAL A 128 -6.82 7.27 0.38
C VAL A 128 -8.20 6.71 0.08
N THR A 129 -8.95 7.41 -0.76
CA THR A 129 -10.28 6.99 -1.18
C THR A 129 -10.45 7.10 -2.69
N VAL A 130 -11.35 6.27 -3.21
CA VAL A 130 -11.94 6.42 -4.54
C VAL A 130 -13.45 6.57 -4.35
N GLU A 131 -13.94 7.81 -4.34
CA GLU A 131 -15.34 8.14 -4.08
C GLU A 131 -16.25 7.89 -5.28
N ASN A 132 -15.72 8.09 -6.49
CA ASN A 132 -16.47 7.86 -7.73
C ASN A 132 -16.26 6.42 -8.20
N PRO A 133 -17.30 5.69 -8.64
CA PRO A 133 -17.14 4.33 -9.13
C PRO A 133 -16.18 4.28 -10.33
N VAL A 134 -15.12 3.49 -10.22
CA VAL A 134 -14.11 3.32 -11.28
C VAL A 134 -14.06 1.90 -11.79
N THR A 135 -13.76 1.74 -13.08
CA THR A 135 -13.59 0.43 -13.73
C THR A 135 -12.15 -0.08 -13.63
N ALA A 136 -11.95 -1.37 -13.91
CA ALA A 136 -10.61 -1.97 -13.99
C ALA A 136 -9.69 -1.25 -15.01
N GLY A 137 -10.27 -0.77 -16.12
CA GLY A 137 -9.54 -0.01 -17.14
C GLY A 137 -9.03 1.32 -16.58
N GLN A 138 -9.88 2.07 -15.88
CA GLN A 138 -9.49 3.33 -15.25
C GLN A 138 -8.43 3.11 -14.15
N LEU A 139 -8.55 2.06 -13.35
CA LEU A 139 -7.51 1.69 -12.38
C LEU A 139 -6.17 1.34 -13.03
N SER A 140 -6.18 0.81 -14.26
CA SER A 140 -4.95 0.50 -15.01
C SER A 140 -4.36 1.74 -15.68
N ASP A 141 -5.19 2.64 -16.17
CA ASP A 141 -4.76 3.79 -16.97
C ASP A 141 -4.39 5.00 -16.12
N GLU A 142 -5.18 5.27 -15.07
CA GLU A 142 -5.03 6.44 -14.19
C GLU A 142 -4.36 6.06 -12.85
N GLY A 143 -4.52 4.81 -12.40
CA GLY A 143 -3.83 4.26 -11.24
C GLY A 143 -3.96 5.13 -9.99
N ARG A 144 -2.83 5.64 -9.49
CA ARG A 144 -2.80 6.49 -8.27
C ARG A 144 -3.46 7.85 -8.46
N ASP A 145 -3.62 8.34 -9.69
CA ASP A 145 -4.22 9.66 -9.94
C ASP A 145 -5.72 9.68 -9.59
N LEU A 146 -6.34 8.50 -9.44
CA LEU A 146 -7.71 8.33 -8.95
C LEU A 146 -7.83 8.47 -7.43
N LEU A 147 -6.72 8.36 -6.70
CA LEU A 147 -6.71 8.36 -5.24
C LEU A 147 -6.84 9.78 -4.71
N ILE A 148 -7.82 9.99 -3.84
CA ILE A 148 -8.05 11.25 -3.13
C ILE A 148 -7.60 11.05 -1.68
N ASP A 149 -6.75 11.96 -1.20
CA ASP A 149 -6.32 12.01 0.21
C ASP A 149 -7.47 12.51 1.09
N GLN A 150 -7.75 11.82 2.19
CA GLN A 150 -8.82 12.18 3.14
C GLN A 150 -8.38 13.26 4.14
#